data_AF-A0A9D5H334-F1
#
_entry.id   AF-A0A9D5H334-F1
#
_cell.length_a   1.000
_cell.length_b   1.000
_cell.length_c   1.000
_cell.angle_alpha   90.00
_cell.angle_beta   90.00
_cell.angle_gamma   90.00
#
_symmetry.space_group_name_H-M   'P 1'
#
loop_
_entity.id
_entity.type
_entity.pdbx_description
1 polymer ?
#
loop_
_entity_poly.entity_id
_entity_poly.type
_entity_poly.pdbx_seq_one_letter_code
_entity_poly.pdbx_strand_id
1 'polypeptide(L)'
;MDVASLFAARRGVEATIVLTPANAALIRPTLQRSTTSDHPVELLLYPFSSEAAGLPSGVENLATVSSEDDSKFTQAVVSSREAHDRLLQRTACTPVVTDLHFWWITGIAADIGILSISFQVIGAFPRVIMKQLGPRGDQDEQLREMALGLEASGMEFLWVVRSGDHGEHLKTEWMPEGWEERVKGKGLLVRGVWDGFRSTFAKEKVVVPAEAIERVVRKFMEGSGTEGEEMRKRAAEWAEIARAAVAEGGSSHKDLNSLIDELFVAREKTKDESQ
;
A
#
# COMPACT_ATOMS: atom_id res chain seq x y z
N MET A 1 3.70 13.61 -3.01
CA MET A 1 3.87 14.80 -3.87
C MET A 1 2.55 15.53 -3.96
N ASP A 2 1.54 14.95 -4.62
CA ASP A 2 0.25 15.60 -4.85
C ASP A 2 -0.44 16.08 -3.56
N VAL A 3 -0.43 15.27 -2.50
CA VAL A 3 -0.96 15.68 -1.19
C VAL A 3 -0.27 16.95 -0.66
N ALA A 4 1.07 16.99 -0.67
CA ALA A 4 1.82 18.15 -0.18
C ALA A 4 1.56 19.40 -1.02
N SER A 5 1.47 19.26 -2.36
CA SER A 5 1.13 20.35 -3.26
C SER A 5 -0.30 20.85 -3.03
N LEU A 6 -1.26 19.95 -2.78
CA LEU A 6 -2.64 20.33 -2.43
C LEU A 6 -2.66 21.15 -1.14
N PHE A 7 -1.94 20.73 -0.09
CA PHE A 7 -1.83 21.52 1.15
C PHE A 7 -1.17 22.88 0.89
N ALA A 8 -0.06 22.92 0.14
CA ALA A 8 0.69 24.15 -0.14
C ALA A 8 -0.14 25.20 -0.90
N ALA A 9 -1.08 24.77 -1.75
CA ALA A 9 -1.96 25.67 -2.51
C ALA A 9 -2.91 26.51 -1.63
N ARG A 10 -3.04 26.18 -0.33
CA ARG A 10 -3.90 26.90 0.61
C ARG A 10 -3.12 28.02 1.29
N ARG A 11 -3.76 29.18 1.45
CA ARG A 11 -3.10 30.37 2.03
C ARG A 11 -2.67 30.10 3.47
N GLY A 12 -1.46 30.52 3.82
CA GLY A 12 -0.91 30.39 5.17
C GLY A 12 -0.48 28.96 5.53
N VAL A 13 -0.28 28.09 4.54
CA VAL A 13 0.23 26.74 4.72
C VAL A 13 1.68 26.67 4.26
N GLU A 14 2.55 26.32 5.19
CA GLU A 14 3.92 25.93 4.89
C GLU A 14 3.95 24.40 4.81
N ALA A 15 4.13 23.87 3.60
CA ALA A 15 4.17 22.44 3.36
C ALA A 15 5.61 21.94 3.34
N THR A 16 5.90 20.91 4.12
CA THR A 16 7.23 20.31 4.21
C THR A 16 7.14 18.81 3.94
N ILE A 17 8.01 18.28 3.08
CA ILE A 17 8.13 16.84 2.82
C ILE A 17 9.43 16.34 3.46
N VAL A 18 9.32 15.29 4.28
CA VAL A 18 10.45 14.64 4.95
C VAL A 18 10.87 13.40 4.15
N LEU A 19 12.14 13.32 3.74
CA LEU A 19 12.65 12.28 2.83
C LEU A 19 14.10 11.90 3.14
N THR A 20 14.55 10.79 2.58
CA THR A 20 15.98 10.44 2.55
C THR A 20 16.69 11.19 1.40
N PRO A 21 18.03 11.37 1.44
CA PRO A 21 18.77 12.09 0.41
C PRO A 21 18.56 11.58 -1.03
N ALA A 22 18.61 10.26 -1.25
CA ALA A 22 18.43 9.67 -2.57
C ALA A 22 16.99 9.85 -3.09
N ASN A 23 15.99 9.69 -2.22
CA ASN A 23 14.59 9.93 -2.60
C ASN A 23 14.32 11.41 -2.91
N ALA A 24 14.94 12.33 -2.15
CA ALA A 24 14.86 13.76 -2.43
C ALA A 24 15.46 14.13 -3.79
N ALA A 25 16.58 13.52 -4.18
CA ALA A 25 17.18 13.71 -5.50
C ALA A 25 16.23 13.29 -6.62
N LEU A 26 15.51 12.18 -6.46
CA LEU A 26 14.55 11.66 -7.44
C LEU A 26 13.35 12.59 -7.65
N ILE A 27 12.79 13.16 -6.57
CA ILE A 27 11.56 13.95 -6.67
C ILE A 27 11.80 15.45 -6.95
N ARG A 28 13.01 15.96 -6.70
CA ARG A 28 13.35 17.38 -6.83
C ARG A 28 12.95 17.97 -8.19
N PRO A 29 13.20 17.32 -9.35
CA PRO A 29 12.77 17.85 -10.65
C PRO A 29 11.25 18.00 -10.76
N THR A 30 10.50 17.09 -10.16
CA THR A 30 9.03 17.14 -10.17
C THR A 30 8.52 18.24 -9.25
N LEU A 31 9.13 18.41 -8.06
CA LEU A 31 8.77 19.50 -7.15
C LEU A 31 8.98 20.86 -7.79
N GLN A 32 10.14 21.06 -8.44
CA GLN A 32 10.45 22.31 -9.14
C GLN A 32 9.46 22.65 -10.26
N ARG A 33 8.79 21.65 -10.84
CA ARG A 33 7.74 21.87 -11.85
C ARG A 33 6.37 22.11 -11.24
N SER A 34 6.08 21.53 -10.07
CA SER A 34 4.75 21.56 -9.46
C SER A 34 4.55 22.69 -8.44
N THR A 35 5.64 23.25 -7.90
CA THR A 35 5.56 24.37 -6.95
C THR A 35 5.73 25.70 -7.67
N THR A 36 4.94 26.69 -7.27
CA THR A 36 5.08 28.08 -7.71
C THR A 36 5.80 28.87 -6.63
N SER A 37 6.34 30.05 -6.98
CA SER A 37 6.94 30.98 -6.00
C SER A 37 5.99 31.33 -4.85
N ASP A 38 4.68 31.24 -5.11
CA ASP A 38 3.63 31.66 -4.19
C ASP A 38 3.24 30.55 -3.20
N HIS A 39 3.63 29.29 -3.51
CA HIS A 39 3.29 28.10 -2.73
C HIS A 39 4.48 27.13 -2.66
N PRO A 40 5.58 27.51 -1.96
CA PRO A 40 6.76 26.65 -1.86
C PRO A 40 6.48 25.40 -1.02
N VAL A 41 7.08 24.28 -1.43
CA VAL A 41 7.15 23.05 -0.63
C VAL A 41 8.59 22.84 -0.20
N GLU A 42 8.83 22.82 1.11
CA GLU A 42 10.15 22.60 1.68
C GLU A 42 10.51 21.11 1.71
N LEU A 43 11.81 20.80 1.58
CA LEU A 43 12.35 19.46 1.77
C LEU A 43 13.20 19.38 3.04
N LEU A 44 12.83 18.51 3.97
CA LEU A 44 13.64 18.13 5.11
C LEU A 44 14.21 16.74 4.90
N LEU A 45 15.53 16.60 5.10
CA LEU A 45 16.23 15.34 4.89
C LEU A 45 16.53 14.65 6.22
N TYR A 46 16.28 13.35 6.28
CA TYR A 46 16.74 12.50 7.38
C TYR A 46 17.76 11.47 6.87
N PRO A 47 18.78 11.13 7.69
CA PRO A 47 19.76 10.13 7.32
C PRO A 47 19.11 8.74 7.22
N PHE A 48 19.44 8.01 6.15
CA PHE A 48 19.04 6.63 5.96
C PHE A 48 20.29 5.76 5.85
N SER A 49 20.44 4.79 6.75
CA SER A 49 21.67 4.02 6.87
C SER A 49 21.58 2.68 6.15
N SER A 50 21.65 2.71 4.81
CA SER A 50 21.64 1.50 3.98
C SER A 50 22.74 0.52 4.39
N GLU A 51 23.98 1.03 4.52
CA GLU A 51 25.16 0.20 4.84
C GLU A 51 25.08 -0.43 6.23
N ALA A 52 24.51 0.27 7.21
CA ALA A 52 24.34 -0.26 8.57
C ALA A 52 23.36 -1.44 8.62
N ALA A 53 22.43 -1.51 7.68
CA ALA A 53 21.52 -2.64 7.50
C ALA A 53 22.07 -3.72 6.54
N GLY A 54 23.30 -3.55 6.02
CA GLY A 54 23.90 -4.48 5.07
C GLY A 54 23.35 -4.37 3.64
N LEU A 55 22.72 -3.25 3.29
CA LEU A 55 22.34 -2.92 1.92
C LEU A 55 23.51 -2.28 1.15
N PRO A 56 23.51 -2.35 -0.19
CA PRO A 56 24.44 -1.57 -1.00
C PRO A 56 24.35 -0.07 -0.69
N SER A 57 25.49 0.61 -0.79
CA SER A 57 25.58 2.05 -0.51
C SER A 57 24.65 2.86 -1.44
N GLY A 58 23.90 3.80 -0.88
CA GLY A 58 22.95 4.66 -1.61
C GLY A 58 21.58 4.04 -1.91
N VAL A 59 21.32 2.79 -1.50
CA VAL A 59 19.99 2.16 -1.66
C VAL A 59 19.05 2.66 -0.57
N GLU A 60 18.22 3.66 -0.91
CA GLU A 60 17.23 4.25 0.00
C GLU A 60 15.80 4.21 -0.58
N ASN A 61 15.63 3.73 -1.81
CA ASN A 61 14.33 3.65 -2.48
C ASN A 61 13.88 2.19 -2.61
N LEU A 62 12.69 1.89 -2.08
CA LEU A 62 12.12 0.54 -2.09
C LEU A 62 12.04 -0.05 -3.51
N ALA A 63 11.78 0.75 -4.53
CA ALA A 63 11.69 0.27 -5.92
C ALA A 63 13.03 -0.20 -6.50
N THR A 64 14.15 0.09 -5.84
CA THR A 64 15.50 -0.36 -6.23
C THR A 64 16.01 -1.54 -5.40
N VAL A 65 15.23 -1.98 -4.41
CA VAL A 65 15.61 -3.06 -3.50
C VAL A 65 15.35 -4.41 -4.16
N SER A 66 16.32 -5.32 -4.06
CA SER A 66 16.16 -6.70 -4.49
C SER A 66 15.24 -7.45 -3.52
N SER A 67 14.54 -8.50 -3.98
CA SER A 67 13.69 -9.30 -3.08
C SER A 67 14.48 -9.96 -1.94
N GLU A 68 15.76 -10.22 -2.13
CA GLU A 68 16.65 -10.82 -1.12
C GLU A 68 17.03 -9.82 -0.01
N ASP A 69 16.95 -8.52 -0.31
CA ASP A 69 17.33 -7.42 0.57
C ASP A 69 16.14 -6.73 1.26
N ASP A 70 14.91 -7.20 1.01
CA ASP A 70 13.67 -6.60 1.51
C ASP A 70 13.64 -6.52 3.06
N SER A 71 14.12 -7.56 3.74
CA SER A 71 14.20 -7.60 5.20
C SER A 71 15.21 -6.60 5.75
N LYS A 72 16.36 -6.46 5.08
CA LYS A 72 17.40 -5.46 5.43
C LYS A 72 16.89 -4.04 5.22
N PHE A 73 16.16 -3.80 4.13
CA PHE A 73 15.52 -2.50 3.87
C PHE A 73 14.47 -2.16 4.92
N THR A 74 13.63 -3.12 5.28
CA THR A 74 12.67 -2.95 6.38
C THR A 74 13.37 -2.61 7.70
N GLN A 75 14.49 -3.27 8.02
CA GLN A 75 15.30 -2.95 9.19
C GLN A 75 15.89 -1.54 9.14
N ALA A 76 16.38 -1.10 7.98
CA ALA A 76 16.88 0.27 7.77
C ALA A 76 15.78 1.31 7.98
N VAL A 77 14.57 1.05 7.45
CA VAL A 77 13.38 1.88 7.66
C VAL A 77 13.05 2.00 9.14
N VAL A 78 12.97 0.88 9.87
CA VAL A 78 12.71 0.89 11.33
C VAL A 78 13.79 1.65 12.11
N SER A 79 15.06 1.49 11.72
CA SER A 79 16.19 2.18 12.35
C SER A 79 16.14 3.71 12.17
N SER A 80 15.41 4.21 11.18
CA SER A 80 15.19 5.65 10.98
C SER A 80 14.21 6.28 11.98
N ARG A 81 13.57 5.50 12.86
CA ARG A 81 12.60 6.01 13.85
C ARG A 81 13.12 7.18 14.67
N GLU A 82 14.34 7.09 15.18
CA GLU A 82 14.90 8.16 16.01
C GLU A 82 15.11 9.47 15.24
N ALA A 83 15.40 9.38 13.94
CA ALA A 83 15.52 10.56 13.11
C ALA A 83 14.15 11.25 12.94
N HIS A 84 13.09 10.48 12.77
CA HIS A 84 11.72 11.00 12.71
C HIS A 84 11.28 11.63 14.04
N ASP A 85 11.61 11.00 15.17
CA ASP A 85 11.33 11.55 16.50
C ASP A 85 12.00 12.91 16.70
N ARG A 86 13.31 13.01 16.42
CA ARG A 86 14.05 14.28 16.47
C ARG A 86 13.49 15.34 15.52
N LEU A 87 13.02 14.94 14.34
CA LEU A 87 12.40 15.88 13.40
C LEU A 87 11.09 16.41 13.97
N LEU A 88 10.17 15.54 14.37
CA LEU A 88 8.86 15.92 14.92
C LEU A 88 8.97 16.79 16.17
N GLN A 89 9.95 16.54 17.04
CA GLN A 89 10.18 17.38 18.22
C GLN A 89 10.72 18.78 17.90
N ARG A 90 11.42 18.95 16.77
CA ARG A 90 12.05 20.23 16.38
C ARG A 90 11.17 21.07 15.47
N THR A 91 10.25 20.45 14.76
CA THR A 91 9.34 21.13 13.83
C THR A 91 8.04 21.49 14.53
N ALA A 92 7.60 22.75 14.44
CA ALA A 92 6.26 23.16 14.88
C ALA A 92 5.14 22.71 13.91
N CYS A 93 5.37 21.65 13.12
CA CYS A 93 4.48 21.25 12.04
C CYS A 93 3.19 20.64 12.58
N THR A 94 2.05 21.20 12.17
CA THR A 94 0.72 20.70 12.55
C THR A 94 -0.24 20.84 11.36
N PRO A 95 -0.88 19.76 10.85
CA PRO A 95 -0.76 18.33 11.20
C PRO A 95 0.41 17.58 10.50
N VAL A 96 0.68 16.34 10.91
CA VAL A 96 1.59 15.41 10.19
C VAL A 96 0.80 14.43 9.32
N VAL A 97 1.23 14.25 8.07
CA VAL A 97 0.71 13.21 7.16
C VAL A 97 1.80 12.17 6.98
N THR A 98 1.52 10.91 7.33
CA THR A 98 2.52 9.83 7.35
C THR A 98 2.10 8.64 6.50
N ASP A 99 3.05 8.04 5.79
CA ASP A 99 2.87 6.73 5.19
C ASP A 99 2.73 5.64 6.27
N LEU A 100 2.04 4.54 5.94
CA LEU A 100 1.83 3.38 6.82
C LEU A 100 3.13 2.68 7.23
N HIS A 101 4.16 2.75 6.38
CA HIS A 101 5.46 2.15 6.66
C HIS A 101 6.14 2.76 7.89
N PHE A 102 5.72 3.97 8.29
CA PHE A 102 6.25 4.69 9.45
C PHE A 102 5.23 4.69 10.60
N TRP A 103 4.74 3.51 10.99
CA TRP A 103 3.67 3.37 11.98
C TRP A 103 3.98 4.07 13.32
N TRP A 104 5.25 4.16 13.70
CA TRP A 104 5.69 4.84 14.93
C TRP A 104 5.42 6.35 14.92
N ILE A 105 5.28 7.00 13.75
CA ILE A 105 5.00 8.44 13.68
C ILE A 105 3.67 8.77 14.36
N THR A 106 2.68 7.89 14.26
CA THR A 106 1.39 8.08 14.93
C THR A 106 1.53 8.12 16.45
N GLY A 107 2.39 7.26 17.02
CA GLY A 107 2.69 7.25 18.45
C GLY A 107 3.45 8.51 18.89
N ILE A 108 4.52 8.87 18.17
CA ILE A 108 5.30 10.07 18.46
C ILE A 108 4.42 11.32 18.41
N ALA A 109 3.57 11.44 17.38
CA ALA A 109 2.66 12.57 17.22
C ALA A 109 1.64 12.65 18.36
N ALA A 110 1.11 11.51 18.81
CA ALA A 110 0.22 11.46 19.97
C ALA A 110 0.91 11.92 21.25
N ASP A 111 2.16 11.49 21.48
CA ASP A 111 2.94 11.86 22.67
C ASP A 111 3.21 13.37 22.75
N ILE A 112 3.32 14.05 21.61
CA ILE A 112 3.53 15.51 21.53
C ILE A 112 2.26 16.32 21.22
N GLY A 113 1.09 15.66 21.18
CA GLY A 113 -0.21 16.32 21.02
C GLY A 113 -0.51 16.85 19.61
N ILE A 114 0.06 16.25 18.57
CA ILE A 114 -0.11 16.66 17.17
C ILE A 114 -1.06 15.70 16.45
N LEU A 115 -1.97 16.25 15.63
CA LEU A 115 -2.83 15.46 14.74
C LEU A 115 -1.98 14.71 13.71
N SER A 116 -2.09 13.38 13.71
CA SER A 116 -1.47 12.48 12.74
C SER A 116 -2.50 11.89 11.79
N ILE A 117 -2.27 12.06 10.49
CA ILE A 117 -3.09 11.53 9.40
C ILE A 117 -2.28 10.43 8.70
N SER A 118 -2.75 9.19 8.79
CA SER A 118 -2.14 8.09 8.04
C SER A 118 -2.62 8.10 6.59
N PHE A 119 -1.68 8.13 5.66
CA PHE A 119 -1.93 8.08 4.23
C PHE A 119 -1.70 6.66 3.70
N GLN A 120 -2.68 6.11 2.97
CA GLN A 120 -2.55 4.84 2.26
C GLN A 120 -2.66 5.09 0.76
N VAL A 121 -1.63 4.71 0.00
CA VAL A 121 -1.68 4.74 -1.48
C VAL A 121 -2.60 3.65 -2.04
N ILE A 122 -2.75 2.56 -1.27
CA ILE A 122 -3.62 1.45 -1.63
C ILE A 122 -5.07 1.83 -1.32
N GLY A 123 -5.91 1.85 -2.35
CA GLY A 123 -7.34 2.13 -2.21
C GLY A 123 -8.06 1.17 -1.25
N ALA A 124 -9.20 1.61 -0.72
CA ALA A 124 -10.00 0.84 0.23
C ALA A 124 -10.43 -0.52 -0.34
N PHE A 125 -10.78 -0.58 -1.63
CA PHE A 125 -11.19 -1.82 -2.28
C PHE A 125 -10.06 -2.86 -2.34
N PRO A 126 -8.88 -2.59 -2.95
CA PRO A 126 -7.76 -3.51 -2.87
C PRO A 126 -7.46 -3.86 -1.42
N ARG A 127 -7.39 -2.90 -0.49
CA ARG A 127 -7.14 -3.21 0.93
C ARG A 127 -8.16 -4.18 1.54
N VAL A 128 -9.45 -4.04 1.24
CA VAL A 128 -10.47 -5.00 1.67
C VAL A 128 -10.21 -6.36 1.04
N ILE A 129 -9.96 -6.41 -0.26
CA ILE A 129 -9.61 -7.66 -0.96
C ILE A 129 -8.35 -8.28 -0.33
N MET A 130 -7.30 -7.52 -0.06
CA MET A 130 -6.07 -7.98 0.57
C MET A 130 -6.30 -8.42 2.03
N LYS A 131 -7.22 -7.78 2.76
CA LYS A 131 -7.63 -8.22 4.10
C LYS A 131 -8.49 -9.47 4.10
N GLN A 132 -9.29 -9.68 3.05
CA GLN A 132 -10.30 -10.75 2.97
C GLN A 132 -9.80 -11.99 2.24
N LEU A 133 -9.01 -11.81 1.18
CA LEU A 133 -8.33 -12.83 0.37
C LEU A 133 -6.85 -13.02 0.76
N GLY A 134 -6.31 -12.18 1.64
CA GLY A 134 -4.99 -12.41 2.22
C GLY A 134 -5.03 -13.57 3.22
N PRO A 135 -4.08 -14.53 3.15
CA PRO A 135 -4.13 -15.77 3.93
C PRO A 135 -4.06 -15.51 5.45
N ARG A 136 -4.78 -16.24 6.30
CA ARG A 136 -4.66 -16.16 7.78
C ARG A 136 -4.83 -17.54 8.42
N GLY A 137 -3.90 -17.95 9.28
CA GLY A 137 -4.09 -19.01 10.28
C GLY A 137 -4.14 -20.47 9.79
N ASP A 138 -4.58 -20.70 8.55
CA ASP A 138 -4.73 -22.02 7.89
C ASP A 138 -4.04 -22.04 6.49
N GLN A 139 -3.08 -21.13 6.31
CA GLN A 139 -2.51 -20.70 5.03
C GLN A 139 -2.18 -21.84 4.08
N ASP A 140 -1.62 -22.94 4.57
CA ASP A 140 -1.22 -24.05 3.74
C ASP A 140 -2.42 -24.83 3.17
N GLU A 141 -3.48 -25.02 3.98
CA GLU A 141 -4.67 -25.72 3.55
C GLU A 141 -5.46 -24.92 2.52
N GLN A 142 -5.71 -23.63 2.77
CA GLN A 142 -6.44 -22.78 1.82
C GLN A 142 -5.65 -22.55 0.52
N LEU A 143 -4.32 -22.39 0.58
CA LEU A 143 -3.49 -22.28 -0.62
C LEU A 143 -3.49 -23.59 -1.42
N ARG A 144 -3.49 -24.73 -0.74
CA ARG A 144 -3.60 -26.04 -1.39
C ARG A 144 -4.95 -26.22 -2.10
N GLU A 145 -6.06 -25.87 -1.44
CA GLU A 145 -7.39 -25.91 -2.08
C GLU A 145 -7.49 -24.96 -3.27
N MET A 146 -6.87 -23.78 -3.20
CA MET A 146 -6.78 -22.85 -4.33
C MET A 146 -5.99 -23.45 -5.49
N ALA A 147 -4.83 -24.06 -5.22
CA ALA A 147 -4.02 -24.71 -6.24
C ALA A 147 -4.82 -25.82 -6.96
N LEU A 148 -5.50 -26.69 -6.20
CA LEU A 148 -6.32 -27.76 -6.74
C LEU A 148 -7.52 -27.22 -7.53
N GLY A 149 -8.22 -26.20 -7.03
CA GLY A 149 -9.37 -25.62 -7.70
C GLY A 149 -9.01 -24.92 -9.02
N LEU A 150 -7.89 -24.19 -9.04
CA LEU A 150 -7.36 -23.57 -10.26
C LEU A 150 -6.95 -24.62 -11.28
N GLU A 151 -6.24 -25.68 -10.85
CA GLU A 151 -5.87 -26.81 -11.71
C GLU A 151 -7.12 -27.47 -12.30
N ALA A 152 -8.09 -27.84 -11.45
CA ALA A 152 -9.31 -28.53 -11.85
C ALA A 152 -10.20 -27.69 -12.77
N SER A 153 -10.14 -26.36 -12.68
CA SER A 153 -10.86 -25.46 -13.61
C SER A 153 -10.45 -25.68 -15.06
N GLY A 154 -9.18 -26.02 -15.30
CA GLY A 154 -8.61 -26.18 -16.63
C GLY A 154 -8.55 -24.91 -17.47
N MET A 155 -8.88 -23.75 -16.89
CA MET A 155 -8.85 -22.43 -17.52
C MET A 155 -7.45 -21.81 -17.47
N GLU A 156 -7.19 -20.81 -18.31
CA GLU A 156 -5.96 -20.03 -18.22
C GLU A 156 -6.00 -19.08 -17.02
N PHE A 157 -4.92 -19.00 -16.25
CA PHE A 157 -4.86 -18.13 -15.08
C PHE A 157 -3.44 -17.62 -14.76
N LEU A 158 -3.40 -16.45 -14.12
CA LEU A 158 -2.23 -15.93 -13.42
C LEU A 158 -2.54 -15.90 -11.93
N TRP A 159 -1.82 -16.66 -11.13
CA TRP A 159 -1.98 -16.67 -9.69
C TRP A 159 -0.78 -16.00 -9.01
N VAL A 160 -1.05 -14.95 -8.24
CA VAL A 160 -0.03 -14.24 -7.46
C VAL A 160 -0.15 -14.65 -6.00
N VAL A 161 0.91 -15.26 -5.46
CA VAL A 161 1.00 -15.69 -4.06
C VAL A 161 2.01 -14.84 -3.32
N ARG A 162 1.62 -14.38 -2.13
CA ARG A 162 2.36 -13.42 -1.31
C ARG A 162 3.32 -14.12 -0.37
N SER A 163 4.53 -13.60 -0.25
CA SER A 163 5.43 -13.99 0.84
C SER A 163 4.90 -13.47 2.17
N GLY A 164 5.10 -14.24 3.25
CA GLY A 164 4.67 -13.84 4.59
C GLY A 164 5.35 -12.56 5.08
N ASP A 165 4.88 -12.04 6.22
CA ASP A 165 5.22 -10.72 6.78
C ASP A 165 6.73 -10.47 7.06
N HIS A 166 7.61 -11.47 6.84
CA HIS A 166 9.04 -11.41 7.14
C HIS A 166 9.99 -11.89 6.03
N GLY A 167 9.53 -11.98 4.79
CA GLY A 167 10.38 -12.46 3.70
C GLY A 167 10.86 -13.89 3.89
N GLU A 168 10.21 -14.66 4.79
CA GLU A 168 10.40 -16.09 4.87
C GLU A 168 10.10 -16.66 3.49
N HIS A 169 11.06 -17.40 2.94
CA HIS A 169 10.89 -18.16 1.70
C HIS A 169 9.51 -18.82 1.75
N LEU A 170 8.68 -18.55 0.74
CA LEU A 170 7.39 -19.21 0.57
C LEU A 170 7.62 -20.71 0.74
N LYS A 171 7.27 -21.25 1.92
CA LYS A 171 7.28 -22.70 2.14
C LYS A 171 6.43 -23.27 1.02
N THR A 172 6.98 -24.14 0.19
CA THR A 172 6.24 -24.77 -0.91
C THR A 172 5.50 -26.02 -0.46
N GLU A 173 5.54 -26.34 0.84
CA GLU A 173 4.97 -27.55 1.44
C GLU A 173 3.46 -27.67 1.23
N TRP A 174 2.75 -26.55 1.07
CA TRP A 174 1.33 -26.53 0.75
C TRP A 174 0.99 -26.84 -0.71
N MET A 175 1.96 -26.71 -1.62
CA MET A 175 1.73 -26.91 -3.04
C MET A 175 1.63 -28.41 -3.34
N PRO A 176 0.60 -28.89 -4.04
CA PRO A 176 0.55 -30.28 -4.46
C PRO A 176 1.79 -30.66 -5.28
N GLU A 177 2.35 -31.83 -5.02
CA GLU A 177 3.56 -32.31 -5.71
C GLU A 177 3.36 -32.28 -7.23
N GLY A 178 4.31 -31.72 -7.98
CA GLY A 178 4.27 -31.64 -9.44
C GLY A 178 3.23 -30.66 -10.02
N TRP A 179 2.56 -29.86 -9.19
CA TRP A 179 1.48 -28.96 -9.64
C TRP A 179 1.90 -28.00 -10.74
N GLU A 180 3.05 -27.33 -10.61
CA GLU A 180 3.52 -26.35 -11.61
C GLU A 180 3.69 -26.95 -13.00
N GLU A 181 4.17 -28.18 -13.07
CA GLU A 181 4.31 -28.89 -14.34
C GLU A 181 2.93 -29.32 -14.90
N ARG A 182 1.97 -29.69 -14.04
CA ARG A 182 0.60 -30.02 -14.48
C ARG A 182 -0.16 -28.82 -15.04
N VAL A 183 0.06 -27.63 -14.49
CA VAL A 183 -0.60 -26.40 -14.98
C VAL A 183 0.21 -25.69 -16.06
N LYS A 184 1.39 -26.19 -16.43
CA LYS A 184 2.26 -25.57 -17.41
C LYS A 184 1.55 -25.33 -18.74
N GLY A 185 1.65 -24.11 -19.24
CA GLY A 185 0.96 -23.67 -20.46
C GLY A 185 -0.48 -23.20 -20.26
N LYS A 186 -1.07 -23.36 -19.06
CA LYS A 186 -2.37 -22.79 -18.67
C LYS A 186 -2.27 -21.82 -17.50
N GLY A 187 -1.43 -22.14 -16.52
CA GLY A 187 -1.26 -21.38 -15.29
C GLY A 187 0.13 -20.79 -15.17
N LEU A 188 0.23 -19.55 -14.69
CA LEU A 188 1.48 -18.94 -14.22
C LEU A 188 1.36 -18.59 -12.75
N LEU A 189 2.36 -18.99 -11.94
CA LEU A 189 2.48 -18.63 -10.54
C LEU A 189 3.53 -17.53 -10.37
N VAL A 190 3.15 -16.42 -9.76
CA VAL A 190 4.05 -15.34 -9.35
C VAL A 190 4.19 -15.36 -7.83
N ARG A 191 5.43 -15.41 -7.35
CA ARG A 191 5.79 -15.44 -5.93
C ARG A 191 6.42 -14.11 -5.51
N GLY A 192 6.51 -13.86 -4.20
CA GLY A 192 7.36 -12.79 -3.69
C GLY A 192 6.75 -11.39 -3.74
N VAL A 193 5.44 -11.28 -3.96
CA VAL A 193 4.78 -9.97 -3.92
C VAL A 193 4.46 -9.61 -2.47
N TRP A 194 5.22 -8.64 -1.93
CA TRP A 194 5.01 -8.05 -0.62
C TRP A 194 3.96 -6.95 -0.67
N ASP A 195 3.04 -6.89 0.30
CA ASP A 195 1.94 -5.91 0.34
C ASP A 195 1.74 -5.21 1.70
N GLY A 196 2.78 -5.19 2.54
CA GLY A 196 2.80 -4.45 3.80
C GLY A 196 2.45 -5.26 5.04
N PHE A 197 2.50 -4.61 6.20
CA PHE A 197 2.24 -5.21 7.51
C PHE A 197 0.75 -5.46 7.77
N ARG A 198 0.44 -6.62 8.38
CA ARG A 198 -0.93 -6.99 8.76
C ARG A 198 -1.24 -6.52 10.18
N SER A 199 -2.24 -5.65 10.30
CA SER A 199 -2.88 -5.34 11.59
C SER A 199 -4.25 -6.02 11.65
N THR A 200 -4.32 -7.24 12.21
CA THR A 200 -5.48 -7.78 12.97
C THR A 200 -5.19 -9.18 13.51
N PHE A 201 -5.65 -9.43 14.73
CA PHE A 201 -5.70 -10.74 15.38
C PHE A 201 -6.60 -11.73 14.63
N ALA A 202 -6.22 -13.01 14.65
CA ALA A 202 -6.91 -14.10 13.99
C ALA A 202 -8.37 -14.21 14.46
N LYS A 203 -9.31 -14.17 13.50
CA LYS A 203 -10.59 -14.85 13.63
C LYS A 203 -10.53 -16.01 12.64
N GLU A 204 -10.83 -17.22 13.11
CA GLU A 204 -10.97 -18.41 12.26
C GLU A 204 -11.88 -18.10 11.07
N LYS A 205 -11.37 -18.38 9.87
CA LYS A 205 -12.17 -18.41 8.65
C LYS A 205 -12.30 -19.86 8.21
N VAL A 206 -13.41 -20.16 7.54
CA VAL A 206 -13.70 -21.48 6.96
C VAL A 206 -12.89 -21.64 5.68
N VAL A 207 -12.18 -22.77 5.53
CA VAL A 207 -11.49 -23.14 4.28
C VAL A 207 -12.51 -23.32 3.16
N VAL A 208 -12.27 -22.66 2.03
CA VAL A 208 -13.07 -22.79 0.80
C VAL A 208 -12.53 -23.99 0.00
N PRO A 209 -13.35 -25.03 -0.25
CA PRO A 209 -12.92 -26.22 -0.99
C PRO A 209 -12.57 -25.95 -2.46
N ALA A 210 -11.66 -26.74 -3.00
CA ALA A 210 -11.22 -26.72 -4.39
C ALA A 210 -12.39 -26.80 -5.39
N GLU A 211 -13.44 -27.59 -5.09
CA GLU A 211 -14.62 -27.74 -5.95
C GLU A 211 -15.50 -26.49 -5.97
N ALA A 212 -15.43 -25.65 -4.93
CA ALA A 212 -16.09 -24.35 -4.95
C ALA A 212 -15.31 -23.38 -5.84
N ILE A 213 -13.99 -23.38 -5.71
CA ILE A 213 -13.07 -22.53 -6.49
C ILE A 213 -13.14 -22.88 -7.98
N GLU A 214 -12.99 -24.16 -8.33
CA GLU A 214 -13.07 -24.68 -9.69
C GLU A 214 -14.35 -24.24 -10.39
N ARG A 215 -15.50 -24.46 -9.73
CA ARG A 215 -16.82 -24.08 -10.26
C ARG A 215 -16.93 -22.59 -10.52
N VAL A 216 -16.47 -21.75 -9.58
CA VAL A 216 -16.55 -20.28 -9.71
C VAL A 216 -15.61 -19.78 -10.81
N VAL A 217 -14.39 -20.31 -10.88
CA VAL A 217 -13.40 -19.94 -11.91
C VAL A 217 -13.90 -20.36 -13.29
N ARG A 218 -14.37 -21.60 -13.45
CA ARG A 218 -14.94 -22.10 -14.71
C ARG A 218 -16.10 -21.22 -15.14
N LYS A 219 -17.08 -21.02 -14.27
CA LYS A 219 -18.25 -20.17 -14.51
C LYS A 219 -17.87 -18.75 -14.90
N PHE A 220 -16.89 -18.16 -14.21
CA PHE A 220 -16.42 -16.80 -14.51
C PHE A 220 -15.74 -16.70 -15.87
N MET A 221 -15.09 -17.77 -16.34
CA MET A 221 -14.30 -17.80 -17.57
C MET A 221 -15.07 -18.35 -18.79
N GLU A 222 -16.28 -18.87 -18.61
CA GLU A 222 -17.16 -19.35 -19.69
C GLU A 222 -17.48 -18.27 -20.74
N GLY A 223 -17.75 -18.69 -21.98
CA GLY A 223 -17.83 -17.84 -23.18
C GLY A 223 -19.03 -16.89 -23.24
N SER A 224 -19.23 -16.24 -24.40
CA SER A 224 -20.30 -15.25 -24.60
C SER A 224 -21.70 -15.83 -24.43
N GLY A 225 -22.63 -15.04 -23.89
CA GLY A 225 -24.00 -15.40 -23.56
C GLY A 225 -24.17 -16.13 -22.22
N THR A 226 -23.12 -16.24 -21.41
CA THR A 226 -23.15 -16.96 -20.12
C THR A 226 -23.17 -16.01 -18.93
N GLU A 227 -23.50 -16.54 -17.74
CA GLU A 227 -23.40 -15.78 -16.50
C GLU A 227 -21.98 -15.25 -16.24
N GLY A 228 -20.95 -15.96 -16.74
CA GLY A 228 -19.56 -15.51 -16.70
C GLY A 228 -19.31 -14.21 -17.46
N GLU A 229 -19.98 -14.00 -18.60
CA GLU A 229 -19.88 -12.74 -19.34
C GLU A 229 -20.48 -11.58 -18.52
N GLU A 230 -21.63 -11.79 -17.87
CA GLU A 230 -22.23 -10.79 -16.99
C GLU A 230 -21.35 -10.49 -15.77
N MET A 231 -20.68 -11.49 -15.20
CA MET A 231 -19.70 -11.29 -14.13
C MET A 231 -18.51 -10.44 -14.59
N ARG A 232 -17.95 -10.73 -15.78
CA ARG A 232 -16.84 -9.95 -16.35
C ARG A 232 -17.25 -8.53 -16.73
N LYS A 233 -18.45 -8.36 -17.29
CA LYS A 233 -19.00 -7.04 -17.62
C LYS A 233 -19.16 -6.18 -16.38
N ARG A 234 -19.74 -6.72 -15.31
CA ARG A 234 -19.83 -6.03 -14.01
C ARG A 234 -18.45 -5.68 -13.47
N ALA A 235 -17.49 -6.61 -13.53
CA ALA A 235 -16.12 -6.33 -13.09
C ALA A 235 -15.48 -5.17 -13.89
N ALA A 236 -15.70 -5.12 -15.20
CA ALA A 236 -15.23 -4.02 -16.06
C ALA A 236 -15.92 -2.68 -15.72
N GLU A 237 -17.24 -2.68 -15.49
CA GLU A 237 -17.98 -1.49 -15.04
C GLU A 237 -17.43 -0.95 -13.71
N TRP A 238 -17.20 -1.83 -12.72
CA TRP A 238 -16.59 -1.43 -11.46
C TRP A 238 -15.16 -0.90 -11.63
N ALA A 239 -14.38 -1.48 -12.55
CA ALA A 239 -13.04 -0.99 -12.87
C ALA A 239 -13.07 0.42 -13.47
N GLU A 240 -14.03 0.73 -14.36
CA GLU A 240 -14.23 2.08 -14.88
C GLU A 240 -14.62 3.07 -13.78
N ILE A 241 -15.56 2.70 -12.90
CA ILE A 241 -15.96 3.54 -11.77
C ILE A 241 -14.75 3.83 -10.86
N ALA A 242 -13.95 2.81 -10.55
CA ALA A 242 -12.76 2.97 -9.73
C ALA A 242 -11.72 3.90 -10.40
N ARG A 243 -11.50 3.77 -11.71
CA ARG A 243 -10.62 4.66 -12.48
C ARG A 243 -11.12 6.10 -12.47
N ALA A 244 -12.41 6.31 -12.73
CA ALA A 244 -13.02 7.63 -12.74
C ALA A 244 -12.99 8.29 -11.35
N ALA A 245 -13.14 7.51 -10.28
CA ALA A 245 -13.08 8.02 -8.91
C ALA A 245 -11.71 8.61 -8.55
N VAL A 246 -10.61 8.00 -9.03
CA VAL A 246 -9.23 8.43 -8.72
C VAL A 246 -8.63 9.43 -9.72
N ALA A 247 -9.27 9.60 -10.89
CA ALA A 247 -8.86 10.59 -11.88
C ALA A 247 -8.95 12.03 -11.34
N GLU A 248 -8.23 12.96 -11.96
CA GLU A 248 -8.30 14.39 -11.61
C GLU A 248 -9.75 14.89 -11.70
N GLY A 249 -10.24 15.53 -10.64
CA GLY A 249 -11.64 15.96 -10.53
C GLY A 249 -12.66 14.84 -10.22
N GLY A 250 -12.22 13.59 -10.10
CA GLY A 250 -13.00 12.44 -9.63
C GLY A 250 -13.43 12.56 -8.16
N SER A 251 -14.28 11.63 -7.70
CA SER A 251 -14.81 11.67 -6.33
C SER A 251 -13.72 11.56 -5.26
N SER A 252 -12.74 10.65 -5.42
CA SER A 252 -11.63 10.53 -4.46
C SER A 252 -10.76 11.79 -4.42
N HIS A 253 -10.57 12.45 -5.56
CA HIS A 253 -9.84 13.72 -5.62
C HIS A 253 -10.61 14.85 -4.92
N LYS A 254 -11.94 14.90 -5.09
CA LYS A 254 -12.83 15.85 -4.42
C LYS A 254 -12.93 15.61 -2.91
N ASP A 255 -13.04 14.35 -2.49
CA ASP A 255 -13.12 13.97 -1.08
C ASP A 255 -11.82 14.32 -0.35
N LEU A 256 -10.66 14.11 -0.99
CA LEU A 256 -9.37 14.54 -0.44
C LEU A 256 -9.31 16.07 -0.26
N ASN A 257 -9.77 16.84 -1.25
CA ASN A 257 -9.82 18.29 -1.12
C ASN A 257 -10.77 18.73 0.00
N SER A 258 -11.93 18.10 0.10
CA SER A 258 -12.93 18.39 1.14
C SER A 258 -12.39 18.09 2.54
N LEU A 259 -11.71 16.95 2.72
CA LEU A 259 -11.04 16.60 3.97
C LEU A 259 -10.02 17.68 4.37
N ILE A 260 -9.19 18.12 3.42
CA ILE A 260 -8.20 19.14 3.73
C ILE A 260 -8.91 20.45 4.12
N ASP A 261 -9.94 20.87 3.40
CA ASP A 261 -10.70 22.09 3.72
C ASP A 261 -11.38 22.00 5.10
N GLU A 262 -11.94 20.84 5.47
CA GLU A 262 -12.50 20.58 6.79
C GLU A 262 -11.45 20.69 7.91
N LEU A 263 -10.22 20.20 7.69
CA LEU A 263 -9.11 20.36 8.63
C LEU A 263 -8.77 21.83 8.86
N PHE A 264 -8.84 22.67 7.82
CA PHE A 264 -8.64 24.11 7.97
C PHE A 264 -9.76 24.78 8.77
N VAL A 265 -11.02 24.46 8.46
CA VAL A 265 -12.17 24.99 9.21
C VAL A 265 -12.10 24.60 10.70
N ALA A 266 -11.73 23.35 11.00
CA ALA A 266 -11.56 22.89 12.39
C ALA A 266 -10.44 23.64 13.13
N ARG A 267 -9.35 23.98 12.43
CA ARG A 267 -8.24 24.76 12.98
C ARG A 267 -8.63 26.21 13.29
N GLU A 268 -9.45 26.84 12.44
CA GLU A 268 -9.93 28.20 12.69
C GLU A 268 -10.84 28.25 13.92
N LYS A 269 -11.78 27.31 14.04
CA LYS A 269 -12.68 27.21 15.21
C LYS A 269 -11.93 27.04 16.53
N THR A 270 -10.90 26.19 16.56
CA THR A 270 -10.10 25.97 17.76
C THR A 270 -9.25 27.19 18.15
N LYS A 271 -8.87 28.03 17.19
CA LYS A 271 -8.22 29.32 17.48
C LYS A 271 -9.19 30.34 18.08
N ASP A 272 -10.43 30.40 17.59
CA ASP A 272 -11.44 31.32 18.10
C ASP A 272 -11.93 30.95 19.51
N GLU A 273 -11.93 29.65 19.86
CA GLU A 273 -12.32 29.17 21.21
C GLU A 273 -11.21 29.30 22.27
N SER A 274 -9.97 29.58 21.85
CA SER A 274 -8.80 29.72 22.74
C SER A 274 -8.34 31.17 22.95
N GLN A 275 -9.09 32.14 22.41
CA GLN A 275 -8.96 33.59 22.66
C GLN A 275 -10.04 34.08 23.62
#